data_AF-A0A496ZYF0-F1
#
_entry.id   AF-A0A496ZYF0-F1
#
_cell.length_a   1.000
_cell.length_b   1.000
_cell.length_c   1.000
_cell.angle_alpha   90.00
_cell.angle_beta   90.00
_cell.angle_gamma   90.00
#
_symmetry.space_group_name_H-M   'P 1'
#
loop_
_entity.id
_entity.type
_entity.pdbx_description
1 polymer ?
#
loop_
_entity_poly.entity_id
_entity_poly.type
_entity_poly.pdbx_seq_one_letter_code
_entity_poly.pdbx_strand_id
1 'polypeptide(L)'
;MMRKRWMVVGIAVVLGLALIGGAWKWLSAKPEWNPAYFTPEIQERYATPEQCYERYVAALQAADATLYYEVLGYDDPNVAGFPRYEGPVPEIETLAVKGDRAFILTSGPERWEVNLEYVNGRWVFQPETWAVLMRSALDGF
;
A
#
# COMPACT_ATOMS: atom_id res chain seq x y z
N MET A 1 11.97 18.73 47.04
CA MET A 1 11.75 19.27 45.67
C MET A 1 12.35 18.40 44.56
N MET A 2 13.55 17.85 44.71
CA MET A 2 14.25 17.05 43.66
C MET A 2 13.47 15.80 43.22
N ARG A 3 12.84 15.07 44.14
CA ARG A 3 12.11 13.82 43.88
C ARG A 3 10.86 13.98 43.00
N LYS A 4 10.17 15.13 43.05
CA LYS A 4 9.02 15.45 42.18
C LYS A 4 9.46 15.77 40.74
N ARG A 5 10.60 16.44 40.56
CA ARG A 5 11.15 16.75 39.23
C ARG A 5 11.55 15.49 38.45
N TRP A 6 12.24 14.55 39.11
CA TRP A 6 12.61 13.27 38.48
C TRP A 6 11.39 12.42 38.11
N MET A 7 10.32 12.47 38.90
CA MET A 7 9.07 11.78 38.62
C MET A 7 8.36 12.36 37.38
N VAL A 8 8.31 13.70 37.26
CA VAL A 8 7.74 14.39 36.09
C VAL A 8 8.58 14.11 34.83
N VAL A 9 9.91 14.12 34.93
CA VAL A 9 10.79 13.74 33.81
C VAL A 9 10.58 12.29 33.41
N GLY A 10 10.48 11.37 34.37
CA GLY A 10 10.19 9.96 34.09
C GLY A 10 8.86 9.75 33.38
N ILE A 11 7.80 10.43 33.83
CA ILE A 11 6.48 10.38 33.18
C ILE A 11 6.55 10.95 31.76
N ALA A 12 7.24 12.09 31.56
CA ALA A 12 7.38 12.71 30.24
C ALA A 12 8.14 11.81 29.25
N VAL A 13 9.19 11.12 29.71
CA VAL A 13 9.95 10.16 28.89
C VAL A 13 9.09 8.96 28.50
N VAL A 14 8.34 8.38 29.44
CA VAL A 14 7.44 7.24 29.17
C VAL A 14 6.34 7.62 28.18
N LEU A 15 5.73 8.79 28.34
CA LEU A 15 4.73 9.31 27.39
C LEU A 15 5.34 9.58 26.01
N GLY A 16 6.54 10.14 25.95
CA GLY A 16 7.27 10.35 24.70
C GLY A 16 7.54 9.04 23.96
N LEU A 17 8.03 8.01 24.66
CA LEU A 17 8.26 6.70 24.09
C LEU A 17 6.97 5.99 23.67
N ALA A 18 5.87 6.15 24.43
CA ALA A 18 4.57 5.61 24.07
C ALA A 18 4.00 6.28 22.80
N LEU A 19 4.18 7.60 22.65
CA LEU A 19 3.79 8.33 21.44
C LEU A 19 4.62 7.90 20.23
N ILE A 20 5.93 7.74 20.39
CA ILE A 20 6.81 7.25 19.33
C ILE A 20 6.44 5.82 18.94
N GLY A 21 6.25 4.92 19.92
CA GLY A 21 5.85 3.54 19.65
C GLY A 21 4.45 3.42 19.05
N GLY A 22 3.51 4.26 19.48
CA GLY A 22 2.16 4.34 18.92
C GLY A 22 2.17 4.87 17.48
N ALA A 23 2.91 5.94 17.21
CA ALA A 23 3.11 6.47 15.86
C ALA A 23 3.79 5.44 14.95
N TRP A 24 4.82 4.74 15.45
CA TRP A 24 5.49 3.67 14.73
C TRP A 24 4.53 2.53 14.38
N LYS A 25 3.76 2.03 15.36
CA LYS A 25 2.77 0.97 15.13
C LYS A 25 1.70 1.39 14.13
N TRP A 26 1.24 2.63 14.19
CA TRP A 26 0.26 3.18 13.25
C TRP A 26 0.85 3.30 11.83
N LEU A 27 2.09 3.75 11.69
CA LEU A 27 2.80 3.82 10.40
C LEU A 27 3.11 2.43 9.82
N SER A 28 3.39 1.45 10.67
CA SER A 28 3.65 0.06 10.27
C SER A 28 2.38 -0.78 10.11
N ALA A 29 1.19 -0.23 10.38
CA ALA A 29 -0.05 -0.98 10.24
C ALA A 29 -0.31 -1.31 8.76
N LYS A 30 -0.31 -2.60 8.45
CA LYS A 30 -0.86 -3.13 7.20
C LYS A 30 -2.40 -3.09 7.29
N PRO A 31 -3.11 -2.93 6.15
CA PRO A 31 -4.55 -3.06 6.15
C PRO A 31 -4.97 -4.45 6.65
N GLU A 32 -6.19 -4.56 7.15
CA GLU A 32 -6.79 -5.86 7.46
C GLU A 32 -7.18 -6.54 6.14
N TRP A 33 -6.38 -7.52 5.73
CA TRP A 33 -6.58 -8.25 4.48
C TRP A 33 -7.91 -9.00 4.48
N ASN A 34 -8.71 -8.85 3.42
CA ASN A 34 -9.95 -9.61 3.27
C ASN A 34 -9.63 -11.00 2.67
N PRO A 35 -9.84 -12.12 3.40
CA PRO A 35 -9.52 -13.46 2.92
C PRO A 35 -10.23 -13.84 1.61
N ALA A 36 -11.37 -13.24 1.31
CA ALA A 36 -12.10 -13.46 0.06
C ALA A 36 -11.29 -13.03 -1.18
N TYR A 37 -10.29 -12.15 -1.02
CA TYR A 37 -9.40 -11.70 -2.09
C TYR A 37 -8.09 -12.51 -2.22
N PHE A 38 -7.95 -13.61 -1.48
CA PHE A 38 -6.76 -14.46 -1.48
C PHE A 38 -7.07 -15.94 -1.73
N THR A 39 -8.20 -16.25 -2.38
CA THR A 39 -8.49 -17.63 -2.82
C THR A 39 -7.49 -18.08 -3.90
N PRO A 40 -7.30 -19.39 -4.12
CA PRO A 40 -6.39 -19.89 -5.16
C PRO A 40 -6.68 -19.31 -6.55
N GLU A 41 -7.96 -19.17 -6.90
CA GLU A 41 -8.39 -18.60 -8.19
C GLU A 41 -8.00 -17.13 -8.32
N ILE A 42 -7.99 -16.38 -7.21
CA ILE A 42 -7.52 -15.00 -7.20
C ILE A 42 -6.00 -14.96 -7.25
N GLN A 43 -5.31 -15.85 -6.53
CA GLN A 43 -3.85 -15.92 -6.58
C GLN A 43 -3.33 -16.12 -8.00
N GLU A 44 -3.96 -17.00 -8.77
CA GLU A 44 -3.64 -17.19 -10.19
C GLU A 44 -3.89 -15.94 -11.04
N ARG A 45 -4.96 -15.18 -10.76
CA ARG A 45 -5.27 -13.92 -11.47
C ARG A 45 -4.27 -12.80 -11.21
N TYR A 46 -3.54 -12.86 -10.09
CA TYR A 46 -2.61 -11.82 -9.63
C TYR A 46 -1.22 -12.42 -9.34
N ALA A 47 -0.80 -13.42 -10.12
CA ALA A 47 0.44 -14.16 -9.90
C ALA A 47 1.70 -13.32 -10.22
N THR A 48 1.56 -12.31 -11.08
CA THR A 48 2.64 -11.42 -11.51
C THR A 48 2.32 -9.94 -11.25
N PRO A 49 3.35 -9.07 -11.09
CA PRO A 49 3.16 -7.63 -10.99
C PRO A 49 2.36 -7.05 -12.17
N GLU A 50 2.63 -7.51 -13.38
CA GLU A 50 2.00 -7.06 -14.62
C GLU A 50 0.51 -7.38 -14.63
N GLN A 51 0.12 -8.60 -14.25
CA GLN A 51 -1.30 -8.98 -14.12
C GLN A 51 -2.02 -8.11 -13.09
N CYS A 52 -1.37 -7.81 -11.96
CA CYS A 52 -1.94 -6.92 -10.96
C CYS A 52 -2.12 -5.49 -11.50
N TYR A 53 -1.13 -4.99 -12.25
CA TYR A 53 -1.20 -3.68 -12.89
C TYR A 53 -2.31 -3.60 -13.93
N GLU A 54 -2.44 -4.60 -14.80
CA GLU A 54 -3.52 -4.63 -15.80
C GLU A 54 -4.90 -4.59 -15.14
N ARG A 55 -5.08 -5.31 -14.04
CA ARG A 55 -6.33 -5.32 -13.26
C ARG A 55 -6.60 -3.99 -12.56
N TYR A 56 -5.54 -3.35 -12.03
CA TYR A 56 -5.62 -2.01 -11.48
C TYR A 56 -6.13 -1.01 -12.53
N VAL A 57 -5.52 -0.97 -13.71
CA VAL A 57 -5.96 -0.08 -14.80
C VAL A 57 -7.39 -0.40 -15.23
N ALA A 58 -7.75 -1.68 -15.34
CA ALA A 58 -9.11 -2.11 -15.68
C ALA A 58 -10.15 -1.63 -14.64
N ALA A 59 -9.82 -1.67 -13.35
CA ALA A 59 -10.69 -1.13 -12.29
C ALA A 59 -10.95 0.38 -12.49
N LEU A 60 -9.89 1.15 -12.76
CA LEU A 60 -9.98 2.59 -13.02
C LEU A 60 -10.81 2.92 -14.26
N GLN A 61 -10.62 2.15 -15.34
CA GLN A 61 -11.38 2.33 -16.59
C GLN A 61 -12.85 1.98 -16.45
N ALA A 62 -13.16 0.92 -15.69
CA ALA A 62 -14.53 0.48 -15.45
C ALA A 62 -15.27 1.33 -14.40
N ALA A 63 -14.57 2.22 -13.69
CA ALA A 63 -15.10 2.87 -12.49
C ALA A 63 -15.62 1.86 -11.43
N ASP A 64 -14.97 0.68 -11.33
CA ASP A 64 -15.44 -0.44 -10.50
C ASP A 64 -14.69 -0.52 -9.17
N ALA A 65 -15.36 -0.03 -8.12
CA ALA A 65 -14.86 -0.08 -6.76
C ALA A 65 -14.64 -1.51 -6.24
N THR A 66 -15.46 -2.47 -6.66
CA THR A 66 -15.35 -3.86 -6.20
C THR A 66 -14.08 -4.49 -6.77
N LEU A 67 -13.83 -4.29 -8.06
CA LEU A 67 -12.60 -4.76 -8.69
C LEU A 67 -11.37 -4.06 -8.10
N TYR A 68 -11.48 -2.79 -7.75
CA TYR A 68 -10.40 -2.06 -7.10
C TYR A 68 -10.07 -2.61 -5.70
N TYR A 69 -11.07 -2.90 -4.87
CA TYR A 69 -10.84 -3.57 -3.57
C TYR A 69 -10.22 -4.96 -3.74
N GLU A 70 -10.61 -5.70 -4.78
CA GLU A 70 -9.94 -6.96 -5.14
C GLU A 70 -8.46 -6.74 -5.49
N VAL A 71 -8.13 -5.68 -6.24
CA VAL A 71 -6.74 -5.32 -6.59
C VAL A 71 -5.93 -4.92 -5.35
N LEU A 72 -6.55 -4.21 -4.39
CA LEU A 72 -5.94 -3.84 -3.11
C LEU A 72 -5.77 -5.05 -2.17
N GLY A 73 -6.67 -6.02 -2.22
CA GLY A 73 -6.70 -7.15 -1.28
C GLY A 73 -7.41 -6.85 0.05
N TYR A 74 -8.09 -5.72 0.17
CA TYR A 74 -8.90 -5.35 1.34
C TYR A 74 -10.04 -4.42 0.95
N ASP A 75 -11.09 -4.40 1.76
CA ASP A 75 -12.19 -3.44 1.61
C ASP A 75 -11.73 -2.07 2.11
N ASP A 76 -11.75 -1.06 1.25
CA ASP A 76 -11.46 0.32 1.66
C ASP A 76 -12.75 1.15 1.71
N PRO A 77 -13.37 1.34 2.89
CA PRO A 77 -14.60 2.11 3.01
C PRO A 77 -14.40 3.61 2.77
N ASN A 78 -13.17 4.08 2.64
CA ASN A 78 -12.81 5.50 2.54
C ASN A 78 -12.43 5.94 1.12
N VAL A 79 -12.67 5.15 0.09
CA VAL A 79 -12.49 5.59 -1.31
C VAL A 79 -13.59 6.58 -1.68
N ALA A 80 -13.45 7.82 -1.17
CA ALA A 80 -14.26 8.95 -1.56
C ALA A 80 -13.78 9.44 -2.93
N GLY A 81 -14.62 9.27 -3.97
CA GLY A 81 -14.28 9.64 -5.34
C GLY A 81 -13.39 8.60 -5.99
N PHE A 82 -14.01 7.54 -6.52
CA PHE A 82 -13.32 6.51 -7.27
C PHE A 82 -12.56 7.13 -8.46
N PRO A 83 -11.23 6.97 -8.56
CA PRO A 83 -10.46 7.52 -9.67
C PRO A 83 -10.88 6.83 -10.97
N ARG A 84 -11.29 7.63 -11.96
CA ARG A 84 -11.65 7.14 -13.30
C ARG A 84 -10.55 7.49 -14.29
N TYR A 85 -10.21 6.54 -15.15
CA TYR A 85 -9.24 6.74 -16.23
C TYR A 85 -9.86 6.38 -17.57
N GLU A 86 -9.80 7.29 -18.55
CA GLU A 86 -10.41 7.08 -19.88
C GLU A 86 -9.38 6.86 -21.01
N GLY A 87 -8.08 6.88 -20.66
CA GLY A 87 -7.00 6.70 -21.64
C GLY A 87 -6.70 5.22 -21.95
N PRO A 88 -5.81 4.96 -22.92
CA PRO A 88 -5.30 3.61 -23.19
C PRO A 88 -4.50 3.08 -21.99
N VAL A 89 -4.40 1.76 -21.83
CA VAL A 89 -3.56 1.17 -20.78
C VAL A 89 -2.13 1.70 -20.92
N PRO A 90 -1.58 2.43 -19.92
CA PRO A 90 -0.22 2.95 -20.03
C PRO A 90 0.78 1.79 -20.11
N GLU A 91 1.73 1.88 -21.04
CA GLU A 91 2.73 0.83 -21.25
C GLU A 91 3.77 0.86 -20.13
N ILE A 92 4.22 -0.32 -19.69
CA ILE A 92 5.27 -0.44 -18.68
C ILE A 92 6.62 -0.11 -19.33
N GLU A 93 7.26 0.97 -18.88
CA GLU A 93 8.64 1.32 -19.29
C GLU A 93 9.66 0.60 -18.42
N THR A 94 9.40 0.51 -17.11
CA THR A 94 10.28 -0.16 -16.14
C THR A 94 9.45 -0.99 -15.19
N LEU A 95 9.87 -2.23 -14.96
CA LEU A 95 9.42 -3.08 -13.88
C LEU A 95 10.64 -3.53 -13.07
N ALA A 96 10.69 -3.14 -11.81
CA ALA A 96 11.73 -3.55 -10.87
C ALA A 96 11.11 -4.41 -9.77
N VAL A 97 11.59 -5.65 -9.62
CA VAL A 97 11.12 -6.58 -8.58
C VAL A 97 12.26 -6.85 -7.59
N LYS A 98 11.99 -6.71 -6.30
CA LYS A 98 12.93 -6.97 -5.21
C LYS A 98 12.20 -7.65 -4.06
N GLY A 99 12.39 -8.97 -3.93
CA GLY A 99 11.73 -9.77 -2.90
C GLY A 99 10.21 -9.77 -3.08
N ASP A 100 9.49 -9.33 -2.06
CA ASP A 100 8.03 -9.21 -2.02
C ASP A 100 7.53 -7.86 -2.52
N ARG A 101 8.36 -7.05 -3.18
CA ARG A 101 7.99 -5.73 -3.69
C ARG A 101 8.27 -5.60 -5.18
N ALA A 102 7.41 -4.87 -5.86
CA ALA A 102 7.60 -4.47 -7.24
C ALA A 102 7.23 -3.01 -7.45
N PHE A 103 7.95 -2.37 -8.36
CA PHE A 103 7.71 -1.00 -8.79
C PHE A 103 7.57 -0.98 -10.31
N ILE A 104 6.50 -0.35 -10.78
CA ILE A 104 6.24 -0.13 -12.20
C ILE A 104 6.29 1.38 -12.47
N LEU A 105 7.06 1.76 -13.48
CA LEU A 105 7.03 3.09 -14.09
C LEU A 105 6.48 2.95 -15.51
N THR A 106 5.45 3.71 -15.84
CA THR A 106 4.85 3.68 -17.17
C THR A 106 5.51 4.69 -18.11
N SER A 107 5.47 4.39 -19.41
CA SER A 107 5.89 5.33 -20.46
C SER A 107 4.82 6.40 -20.70
N GLY A 108 5.18 7.45 -21.43
CA GLY A 108 4.25 8.50 -21.86
C GLY A 108 4.39 9.83 -21.11
N PRO A 109 3.57 10.84 -21.48
CA PRO A 109 3.65 12.18 -20.94
C PRO A 109 3.16 12.29 -19.48
N GLU A 110 2.23 11.41 -19.08
CA GLU A 110 1.76 11.27 -17.70
C GLU A 110 2.24 9.91 -17.18
N ARG A 111 3.43 9.90 -16.58
CA ARG A 111 4.01 8.68 -16.02
C ARG A 111 3.29 8.29 -14.74
N TRP A 112 2.96 7.02 -14.61
CA TRP A 112 2.39 6.44 -13.41
C TRP A 112 3.48 5.70 -12.66
N GLU A 113 3.50 5.93 -11.35
CA GLU A 113 4.32 5.22 -10.39
C GLU A 113 3.41 4.26 -9.63
N VAL A 114 3.63 2.95 -9.80
CA VAL A 114 2.76 1.92 -9.25
C VAL A 114 3.59 1.03 -8.33
N ASN A 115 3.22 1.05 -7.05
CA ASN A 115 3.83 0.24 -6.00
C ASN A 115 3.00 -1.02 -5.77
N LEU A 116 3.67 -2.18 -5.77
CA LEU A 116 3.04 -3.49 -5.61
C LEU A 116 3.75 -4.29 -4.52
N GLU A 117 2.99 -5.10 -3.80
CA GLU A 117 3.50 -6.01 -2.75
C GLU A 117 2.97 -7.43 -2.96
N TYR A 118 3.81 -8.43 -2.72
CA TYR A 118 3.42 -9.84 -2.74
C TYR A 118 2.93 -10.26 -1.35
N VAL A 119 1.64 -10.54 -1.24
CA VAL A 119 0.95 -10.83 0.01
C VAL A 119 0.15 -12.12 -0.15
N ASN A 120 0.36 -13.08 0.77
CA ASN A 120 -0.44 -14.30 0.88
C ASN A 120 -0.71 -15.02 -0.47
N GLY A 121 0.31 -15.11 -1.34
CA GLY A 121 0.23 -15.85 -2.59
C GLY A 121 -0.07 -15.03 -3.84
N ARG A 122 -0.25 -13.70 -3.73
CA ARG A 122 -0.55 -12.83 -4.88
C ARG A 122 0.06 -11.44 -4.77
N TRP A 123 0.15 -10.74 -5.89
CA TRP A 123 0.45 -9.31 -5.91
C TRP A 123 -0.80 -8.48 -5.60
N VAL A 124 -0.61 -7.40 -4.85
CA VAL A 124 -1.62 -6.39 -4.54
C VAL A 124 -1.08 -4.99 -4.84
N PHE A 125 -1.97 -4.07 -5.21
CA PHE A 125 -1.61 -2.66 -5.35
C PHE A 125 -1.54 -1.99 -3.99
N GLN A 126 -0.47 -1.22 -3.77
CA GLN A 126 -0.28 -0.40 -2.59
C GLN A 126 -0.41 1.08 -2.98
N PRO A 127 -1.57 1.71 -2.73
CA PRO A 127 -1.74 3.13 -3.01
C PRO A 127 -0.71 3.94 -2.21
N GLU A 128 -0.17 4.99 -2.82
CA GLU A 128 0.81 5.89 -2.21
C GLU A 128 0.17 6.71 -1.09
N THR A 129 -0.04 6.06 0.04
CA THR A 129 -0.29 6.75 1.30
C THR A 129 1.04 7.15 1.92
N TRP A 130 1.07 8.27 2.65
CA TRP A 130 2.26 8.71 3.39
C TRP A 130 2.88 7.59 4.25
N ALA A 131 2.06 6.68 4.77
CA ALA A 131 2.52 5.50 5.51
C ALA A 131 3.32 4.50 4.64
N VAL A 132 2.93 4.29 3.39
CA VAL A 132 3.66 3.43 2.43
C VAL A 132 5.00 4.06 2.06
N LEU A 133 5.02 5.37 1.76
CA LEU A 133 6.24 6.11 1.46
C LEU A 133 7.23 6.09 2.64
N MET A 134 6.73 6.28 3.86
CA MET A 134 7.53 6.19 5.08
C MET A 134 8.08 4.77 5.32
N ARG A 135 7.31 3.71 5.03
CA ARG A 135 7.81 2.33 5.10
C ARG A 135 8.93 2.08 4.08
N SER A 136 8.75 2.50 2.83
CA SER A 136 9.78 2.37 1.80
C SER A 136 11.08 3.12 2.15
N ALA A 137 10.96 4.32 2.74
CA ALA A 137 12.11 5.11 3.20
C ALA A 137 12.86 4.46 4.38
N LEU A 138 12.15 3.77 5.27
CA LEU A 138 12.74 3.07 6.41
C LEU A 138 13.38 1.73 6.03
N ASP A 139 12.84 1.05 5.02
CA ASP A 139 13.29 -0.28 4.60
C ASP A 139 14.39 -0.26 3.52
N GLY A 140 14.73 0.93 2.98
CA GLY A 140 15.83 1.11 2.03
C GLY A 140 15.52 0.60 0.62
N PHE A 141 14.78 1.41 -0.13
CA PHE A 141 14.81 1.41 -1.60
C PHE A 141 15.86 2.39 -2.12
#